data_AF-A0A9D1CJD2-F1
#
_entry.id   AF-A0A9D1CJD2-F1
#
_cell.length_a   1.000
_cell.length_b   1.000
_cell.length_c   1.000
_cell.angle_alpha   90.00
_cell.angle_beta   90.00
_cell.angle_gamma   90.00
#
_symmetry.space_group_name_H-M   'P 1'
#
loop_
_entity.id
_entity.type
_entity.pdbx_description
1 polymer ?
#
loop_
_entity_poly.entity_id
_entity_poly.type
_entity_poly.pdbx_seq_one_letter_code
_entity_poly.pdbx_strand_id
1 'polypeptide(L)'
;MNKQKTLRHVLVASLIVLTLACGCLALAESGLMTSAPETTTATSGTSAVDFATQFAAMEAEKGPMIRWSLEDKASLQALMDAAGMASEGVIYGLPGEDDIPVEEAERIATETVKSTYGLTDEDLTRFVPCFIFNIFDAENPVYQVTFELEDMTEAQLEGYTVCINARTGEVTETYSAETDAVG
;
A
#
# COMPACT_ATOMS: atom_id res chain seq x y z
N MET A 1 -19.31 -30.39 38.66
CA MET A 1 -20.65 -29.89 38.29
C MET A 1 -20.44 -28.66 37.41
N ASN A 2 -20.02 -28.84 36.17
CA ASN A 2 -20.82 -29.13 34.98
C ASN A 2 -21.73 -27.96 34.59
N LYS A 3 -21.37 -27.27 33.51
CA LYS A 3 -22.28 -26.86 32.43
C LYS A 3 -21.47 -26.44 31.21
N GLN A 4 -21.24 -27.40 30.33
CA GLN A 4 -21.15 -27.12 28.90
C GLN A 4 -22.44 -26.44 28.42
N LYS A 5 -22.32 -25.42 27.57
CA LYS A 5 -23.25 -25.22 26.45
C LYS A 5 -22.57 -24.45 25.32
N THR A 6 -22.58 -25.14 24.19
CA THR A 6 -22.01 -24.89 22.88
C THR A 6 -22.82 -23.89 22.05
N LEU A 7 -22.13 -23.36 21.02
CA LEU A 7 -22.62 -22.96 19.69
C LEU A 7 -23.58 -21.77 19.58
N ARG A 8 -23.16 -20.74 18.83
CA ARG A 8 -23.73 -20.44 17.51
C ARG A 8 -22.95 -19.37 16.73
N HIS A 9 -22.32 -19.80 15.64
CA HIS A 9 -22.29 -19.17 14.31
C HIS A 9 -21.88 -17.68 14.23
N VAL A 10 -20.58 -17.42 14.15
CA VAL A 10 -20.07 -16.29 13.35
C VAL A 10 -19.97 -16.79 11.91
N LEU A 11 -21.06 -16.58 11.18
CA LEU A 11 -21.12 -16.63 9.73
C LEU A 11 -20.84 -15.20 9.22
N VAL A 12 -20.42 -15.07 7.95
CA VAL A 12 -20.08 -13.82 7.22
C VAL A 12 -18.59 -13.47 7.34
N ALA A 13 -17.74 -13.44 6.31
CA ALA A 13 -17.90 -13.63 4.87
C ALA A 13 -16.60 -14.23 4.33
N SER A 14 -16.66 -15.45 3.83
CA SER A 14 -15.61 -16.03 2.98
C SER A 14 -16.27 -17.08 2.13
N LEU A 15 -16.89 -16.61 1.04
CA LEU A 15 -17.35 -17.42 -0.06
C LEU A 15 -17.48 -16.50 -1.27
N ILE A 16 -16.55 -16.62 -2.22
CA ILE A 16 -16.79 -16.79 -3.67
C ILE A 16 -15.42 -17.18 -4.24
N VAL A 17 -15.08 -18.45 -4.07
CA VAL A 17 -14.30 -19.18 -5.07
C VAL A 17 -14.99 -20.53 -5.17
N LEU A 18 -15.15 -21.02 -6.40
CA LEU A 18 -15.64 -22.35 -6.77
C LEU A 18 -17.14 -22.47 -7.13
N THR A 19 -17.48 -22.14 -8.38
CA THR A 19 -18.24 -23.06 -9.26
C THR A 19 -18.39 -22.49 -10.68
N LEU A 20 -17.68 -23.09 -11.64
CA LEU A 20 -18.17 -23.31 -13.01
C LEU A 20 -17.25 -24.32 -13.72
N ALA A 21 -17.25 -25.54 -13.21
CA ALA A 21 -16.91 -26.72 -14.00
C ALA A 21 -18.21 -27.54 -14.15
N CYS A 22 -19.01 -27.20 -15.17
CA CYS A 22 -20.11 -28.02 -15.60
C CYS A 22 -20.23 -27.97 -17.13
N GLY A 23 -19.86 -29.08 -17.75
CA GLY A 23 -20.62 -29.67 -18.84
C GLY A 23 -20.54 -29.01 -20.22
N CYS A 24 -19.53 -29.37 -21.00
CA CYS A 24 -19.70 -29.54 -22.45
C CYS A 24 -19.03 -30.85 -22.87
N LEU A 25 -19.74 -31.97 -22.65
CA LEU A 25 -19.57 -33.18 -23.44
C LEU A 25 -20.48 -33.00 -24.67
N ALA A 26 -19.90 -32.58 -25.80
CA ALA A 26 -20.58 -32.57 -27.08
C ALA A 26 -19.66 -33.17 -28.15
N LEU A 27 -20.28 -34.06 -28.93
CA LEU A 27 -19.70 -35.00 -29.86
C LEU A 27 -18.91 -34.32 -30.99
N ALA A 28 -17.76 -34.91 -31.31
CA ALA A 28 -17.03 -34.63 -32.54
C ALA A 28 -17.67 -35.39 -33.70
N GLU A 29 -18.22 -34.67 -34.68
CA GLU A 29 -18.35 -35.14 -36.06
C GLU A 29 -17.94 -34.04 -37.05
N SER A 30 -16.87 -34.33 -37.77
CA SER A 30 -16.52 -33.97 -39.16
C SER A 30 -17.10 -32.71 -39.83
N GLY A 31 -16.21 -31.83 -40.32
CA GLY A 31 -16.57 -30.89 -41.39
C GLY A 31 -15.57 -29.76 -41.64
N LEU A 32 -15.02 -29.74 -42.86
CA LEU A 32 -14.05 -28.83 -43.49
C LEU A 32 -14.21 -27.30 -43.29
N MET A 33 -13.05 -26.63 -43.27
CA MET A 33 -12.71 -25.30 -43.86
C MET A 33 -13.56 -24.08 -43.49
N THR A 34 -12.94 -23.07 -42.85
CA THR A 34 -12.74 -21.75 -43.52
C THR A 34 -11.79 -20.83 -42.74
N SER A 35 -10.91 -20.18 -43.51
CA SER A 35 -10.26 -18.85 -43.36
C SER A 35 -9.82 -18.27 -42.00
N ALA A 36 -8.50 -18.12 -41.90
CA ALA A 36 -7.70 -16.93 -41.53
C ALA A 36 -7.94 -16.19 -40.18
N PRO A 37 -6.84 -15.72 -39.53
CA PRO A 37 -6.91 -15.07 -38.22
C PRO A 37 -7.22 -13.58 -38.39
N GLU A 38 -8.37 -13.14 -37.89
CA GLU A 38 -8.65 -11.71 -37.77
C GLU A 38 -8.52 -11.27 -36.31
N THR A 39 -7.46 -10.50 -36.11
CA THR A 39 -7.43 -9.30 -35.28
C THR A 39 -7.48 -9.54 -33.77
N THR A 40 -6.29 -9.79 -33.23
CA THR A 40 -5.92 -9.40 -31.87
C THR A 40 -6.19 -7.90 -31.69
N THR A 41 -7.37 -7.55 -31.19
CA THR A 41 -7.55 -6.28 -30.48
C THR A 41 -6.89 -6.45 -29.12
N ALA A 42 -5.61 -6.10 -29.04
CA ALA A 42 -4.97 -5.84 -27.77
C ALA A 42 -5.67 -4.62 -27.17
N THR A 43 -6.60 -4.86 -26.25
CA THR A 43 -7.02 -3.85 -25.28
C THR A 43 -5.81 -3.59 -24.39
N SER A 44 -4.90 -2.73 -24.83
CA SER A 44 -3.74 -2.28 -24.07
C SER A 44 -4.15 -1.21 -23.04
N GLY A 45 -5.15 -1.52 -22.23
CA GLY A 45 -5.36 -0.89 -20.94
C GLY A 45 -4.87 -1.86 -19.89
N THR A 46 -4.02 -1.42 -18.97
CA THR A 46 -3.64 -2.22 -17.80
C THR A 46 -4.92 -2.68 -17.12
N SER A 47 -5.21 -3.98 -17.13
CA SER A 47 -6.35 -4.50 -16.39
C SER A 47 -6.00 -4.60 -14.89
N ALA A 48 -7.00 -4.76 -14.02
CA ALA A 48 -6.74 -5.02 -12.60
C ALA A 48 -5.86 -6.26 -12.36
N VAL A 49 -5.92 -7.26 -13.27
CA VAL A 49 -5.07 -8.46 -13.22
C VAL A 49 -3.62 -8.11 -13.60
N ASP A 50 -3.42 -7.22 -14.57
CA ASP A 50 -2.09 -6.75 -14.96
C ASP A 50 -1.47 -5.88 -13.87
N PHE A 51 -2.28 -5.08 -13.16
CA PHE A 51 -1.83 -4.34 -11.98
C PHE A 51 -1.35 -5.29 -10.89
N ALA A 52 -2.18 -6.26 -10.47
CA ALA A 52 -1.81 -7.18 -9.39
C ALA A 52 -0.53 -7.97 -9.71
N THR A 53 -0.35 -8.35 -10.97
CA THR A 53 0.86 -9.04 -11.43
C THR A 53 2.09 -8.14 -11.38
N GLN A 54 1.98 -6.89 -11.83
CA GLN A 54 3.08 -5.92 -11.79
C GLN A 54 3.44 -5.52 -10.36
N PHE A 55 2.44 -5.27 -9.51
CA PHE A 55 2.63 -4.97 -8.10
C PHE A 55 3.39 -6.11 -7.38
N ALA A 56 2.94 -7.36 -7.56
CA ALA A 56 3.62 -8.52 -6.99
C ALA A 56 5.06 -8.68 -7.48
N ALA A 57 5.34 -8.37 -8.74
CA ALA A 57 6.70 -8.38 -9.28
C ALA A 57 7.59 -7.30 -8.64
N MET A 58 7.06 -6.08 -8.46
CA MET A 58 7.76 -5.00 -7.76
C MET A 58 8.04 -5.37 -6.30
N GLU A 59 7.07 -5.96 -5.58
CA GLU A 59 7.28 -6.39 -4.18
C GLU A 59 8.28 -7.54 -4.08
N ALA A 60 8.28 -8.48 -5.03
CA ALA A 60 9.26 -9.55 -5.06
C ALA A 60 10.70 -9.05 -5.26
N GLU A 61 10.88 -7.95 -6.01
CA GLU A 61 12.18 -7.34 -6.26
C GLU A 61 12.62 -6.42 -5.10
N LYS A 62 11.69 -5.61 -4.57
CA LYS A 62 12.00 -4.47 -3.69
C LYS A 62 11.63 -4.70 -2.22
N GLY A 63 10.93 -5.80 -1.94
CA GLY A 63 10.34 -6.06 -0.63
C GLY A 63 9.03 -5.28 -0.41
N PRO A 64 8.61 -5.10 0.85
CA PRO A 64 7.31 -4.52 1.18
C PRO A 64 7.21 -3.06 0.72
N MET A 65 6.04 -2.67 0.19
CA MET A 65 5.79 -1.33 -0.38
C MET A 65 6.21 -0.16 0.53
N ILE A 66 6.07 -0.30 1.85
CA ILE A 66 6.41 0.76 2.80
C ILE A 66 7.88 1.20 2.65
N ARG A 67 8.79 0.27 2.34
CA ARG A 67 10.23 0.51 2.17
C ARG A 67 10.64 0.98 0.77
N TRP A 68 9.70 1.06 -0.17
CA TRP A 68 10.01 1.54 -1.52
C TRP A 68 10.40 3.02 -1.52
N SER A 69 11.19 3.43 -2.51
CA SER A 69 11.50 4.86 -2.69
C SER A 69 10.25 5.67 -3.08
N LEU A 70 10.33 6.99 -3.01
CA LEU A 70 9.23 7.86 -3.45
C LEU A 70 8.96 7.70 -4.96
N GLU A 71 10.00 7.54 -5.77
CA GLU A 71 9.90 7.31 -7.22
C GLU A 71 9.17 6.01 -7.55
N ASP A 72 9.42 4.97 -6.76
CA ASP A 72 8.76 3.68 -6.91
C ASP A 72 7.29 3.76 -6.54
N LYS A 73 6.96 4.48 -5.47
CA LYS A 73 5.56 4.74 -5.07
C LYS A 73 4.84 5.63 -6.11
N ALA A 74 5.50 6.63 -6.67
CA ALA A 74 4.94 7.44 -7.75
C ALA A 74 4.72 6.61 -9.04
N SER A 75 5.63 5.68 -9.34
CA SER A 75 5.47 4.73 -10.45
C SER A 75 4.31 3.78 -10.21
N LEU A 76 4.09 3.35 -8.96
CA LEU A 76 2.91 2.59 -8.58
C LEU A 76 1.62 3.37 -8.83
N GLN A 77 1.57 4.67 -8.48
CA GLN A 77 0.39 5.50 -8.74
C GLN A 77 0.07 5.55 -10.23
N ALA A 78 1.07 5.70 -11.11
CA ALA A 78 0.85 5.68 -12.55
C ALA A 78 0.26 4.33 -13.04
N LEU A 79 0.67 3.21 -12.43
CA LEU A 79 0.07 1.90 -12.70
C LEU A 79 -1.38 1.80 -12.21
N MET A 80 -1.69 2.37 -11.05
CA MET A 80 -3.05 2.43 -10.51
C MET A 80 -3.98 3.26 -11.41
N ASP A 81 -3.52 4.43 -11.85
CA ASP A 81 -4.24 5.33 -12.75
C ASP A 81 -4.51 4.65 -14.10
N ALA A 82 -3.50 3.97 -14.66
CA ALA A 82 -3.64 3.20 -15.90
C ALA A 82 -4.62 2.02 -15.77
N ALA A 83 -4.77 1.47 -14.56
CA ALA A 83 -5.74 0.44 -14.24
C ALA A 83 -7.14 0.98 -13.91
N GLY A 84 -7.33 2.30 -13.91
CA GLY A 84 -8.60 2.94 -13.54
C GLY A 84 -8.96 2.73 -12.06
N MET A 85 -7.97 2.45 -11.21
CA MET A 85 -8.18 2.31 -9.78
C MET A 85 -8.08 3.68 -9.12
N ALA A 86 -9.18 4.13 -8.54
CA ALA A 86 -9.19 5.37 -7.78
C ALA A 86 -8.45 5.18 -6.45
N SER A 87 -7.58 6.12 -6.11
CA SER A 87 -7.00 6.22 -4.76
C SER A 87 -7.86 7.15 -3.92
N GLU A 88 -8.36 6.68 -2.78
CA GLU A 88 -9.07 7.52 -1.80
C GLU A 88 -8.07 7.98 -0.73
N GLY A 89 -7.88 9.29 -0.59
CA GLY A 89 -7.11 9.91 0.49
C GLY A 89 -5.58 9.91 0.34
N VAL A 90 -5.02 9.11 -0.57
CA VAL A 90 -3.57 9.10 -0.87
C VAL A 90 -3.33 9.08 -2.36
N ILE A 91 -2.56 10.04 -2.88
CA ILE A 91 -2.02 10.00 -4.24
C ILE A 91 -0.51 10.09 -4.11
N TYR A 92 0.22 9.07 -4.58
CA TYR A 92 1.68 9.05 -4.45
C TYR A 92 2.32 9.97 -5.50
N GLY A 93 3.04 10.98 -5.03
CA GLY A 93 3.76 11.93 -5.86
C GLY A 93 5.24 12.00 -5.55
N LEU A 94 5.88 13.03 -6.11
CA LEU A 94 7.26 13.41 -5.82
C LEU A 94 7.30 14.88 -5.38
N PRO A 95 8.21 15.25 -4.47
CA PRO A 95 8.39 16.65 -4.10
C PRO A 95 8.88 17.50 -5.27
N GLY A 96 8.38 18.73 -5.34
CA GLY A 96 8.81 19.74 -6.29
C GLY A 96 9.82 20.73 -5.70
N GLU A 97 10.18 21.75 -6.48
CA GLU A 97 11.16 22.77 -6.06
C GLU A 97 10.66 23.65 -4.90
N ASP A 98 9.35 23.82 -4.77
CA ASP A 98 8.70 24.62 -3.73
C ASP A 98 8.37 23.79 -2.46
N ASP A 99 8.78 22.51 -2.42
CA ASP A 99 8.61 21.64 -1.26
C ASP A 99 9.94 21.55 -0.48
N ILE A 100 9.85 21.31 0.83
CA ILE A 100 11.03 20.97 1.63
C ILE A 100 11.67 19.69 1.07
N PRO A 101 13.01 19.59 1.08
CA PRO A 101 13.69 18.38 0.65
C PRO A 101 13.39 17.21 1.61
N VAL A 102 13.52 15.98 1.10
CA VAL A 102 13.24 14.75 1.88
C VAL A 102 14.08 14.69 3.15
N GLU A 103 15.33 15.12 3.09
CA GLU A 103 16.25 15.14 4.23
C GLU A 103 15.78 16.10 5.33
N GLU A 104 15.14 17.21 4.95
CA GLU A 104 14.55 18.14 5.92
C GLU A 104 13.28 17.56 6.54
N ALA A 105 12.45 16.86 5.76
CA ALA A 105 11.30 16.13 6.29
C ALA A 105 11.73 15.03 7.28
N GLU A 106 12.78 14.27 6.96
CA GLU A 106 13.36 13.27 7.87
C GLU A 106 13.87 13.90 9.16
N ARG A 107 14.57 15.03 9.06
CA ARG A 107 15.06 15.78 10.23
C ARG A 107 13.91 16.26 11.11
N ILE A 108 12.87 16.85 10.53
CA ILE A 108 11.68 17.31 11.25
C ILE A 108 10.97 16.13 11.93
N ALA A 109 10.77 15.03 11.20
CA ALA A 109 10.11 13.84 11.72
C ALA A 109 10.90 13.23 12.90
N THR A 110 12.22 13.11 12.76
CA THR A 110 13.13 12.60 13.79
C THR A 110 13.05 13.41 15.07
N GLU A 111 13.16 14.73 14.98
CA GLU A 111 13.08 15.60 16.16
C GLU A 111 11.66 15.60 16.77
N THR A 112 10.63 15.44 15.95
CA THR A 112 9.24 15.33 16.40
C THR A 112 9.01 14.05 17.19
N VAL A 113 9.46 12.88 16.70
CA VAL A 113 9.25 11.63 17.44
C VAL A 113 10.05 11.59 18.74
N LYS A 114 11.27 12.15 18.76
CA LYS A 114 12.08 12.29 19.97
C LYS A 114 11.40 13.16 21.01
N SER A 115 10.89 14.33 20.60
CA SER A 115 10.25 15.28 21.52
C SER A 115 8.85 14.84 22.00
N THR A 116 8.04 14.25 21.12
CA THR A 116 6.67 13.83 21.42
C THR A 116 6.62 12.53 22.22
N TYR A 117 7.44 11.55 21.85
CA TYR A 117 7.39 10.20 22.46
C TYR A 117 8.56 9.92 23.40
N GLY A 118 9.46 10.89 23.60
CA GLY A 118 10.59 10.76 24.52
C GLY A 118 11.68 9.80 24.04
N LEU A 119 11.76 9.55 22.74
CA LEU A 119 12.75 8.66 22.13
C LEU A 119 14.14 9.30 22.13
N THR A 120 15.17 8.47 22.27
CA THR A 120 16.57 8.86 22.11
C THR A 120 17.09 8.50 20.73
N ASP A 121 18.26 9.04 20.36
CA ASP A 121 18.94 8.63 19.11
C ASP A 121 19.28 7.12 19.13
N GLU A 122 19.56 6.55 20.31
CA GLU A 122 19.81 5.12 20.47
C GLU A 122 18.54 4.30 20.20
N ASP A 123 17.38 4.76 20.70
CA ASP A 123 16.09 4.12 20.41
C ASP A 123 15.80 4.12 18.91
N LEU A 124 16.09 5.22 18.21
CA LEU A 124 15.84 5.34 16.77
C LEU A 124 16.72 4.44 15.91
N THR A 125 17.83 3.90 16.42
CA THR A 125 18.71 3.00 15.63
C THR A 125 18.04 1.69 15.21
N ARG A 126 16.96 1.27 15.89
CA ARG A 126 16.20 0.06 15.53
C ARG A 126 15.13 0.33 14.46
N PHE A 127 14.91 1.60 14.11
CA PHE A 127 13.89 2.02 13.17
C PHE A 127 14.50 2.45 11.85
N VAL A 128 13.75 2.22 10.78
CA VAL A 128 14.06 2.67 9.42
C VAL A 128 12.99 3.70 9.02
N PRO A 129 13.37 4.95 8.69
CA PRO A 129 12.41 5.93 8.20
C PRO A 129 11.92 5.52 6.80
N CYS A 130 10.62 5.44 6.65
CA CYS A 130 9.91 5.13 5.42
C CYS A 130 9.06 6.32 5.01
N PHE A 131 9.06 6.66 3.72
CA PHE A 131 8.48 7.92 3.23
C PHE A 131 7.29 7.68 2.29
N ILE A 132 6.25 8.48 2.47
CA ILE A 132 5.18 8.70 1.50
C ILE A 132 5.11 10.20 1.23
N PHE A 133 4.99 10.59 -0.04
CA PHE A 133 4.68 11.95 -0.43
C PHE A 133 3.27 11.97 -1.04
N ASN A 134 2.32 12.50 -0.27
CA ASN A 134 0.90 12.50 -0.62
C ASN A 134 0.50 13.82 -1.27
N ILE A 135 0.02 13.76 -2.51
CA ILE A 135 -0.46 14.90 -3.29
C ILE A 135 -1.98 14.89 -3.49
N PHE A 136 -2.73 14.19 -2.61
CA PHE A 136 -4.19 14.19 -2.64
C PHE A 136 -4.77 15.61 -2.53
N ASP A 137 -4.17 16.46 -1.69
CA ASP A 137 -4.30 17.92 -1.76
C ASP A 137 -3.01 18.51 -2.36
N ALA A 138 -3.07 18.88 -3.64
CA ALA A 138 -1.91 19.42 -4.36
C ALA A 138 -1.48 20.82 -3.86
N GLU A 139 -2.36 21.57 -3.19
CA GLU A 139 -2.01 22.86 -2.59
C GLU A 139 -1.24 22.67 -1.28
N ASN A 140 -1.53 21.59 -0.55
CA ASN A 140 -0.90 21.24 0.72
C ASN A 140 -0.36 19.80 0.69
N PRO A 141 0.65 19.50 -0.15
CA PRO A 141 1.26 18.17 -0.18
C PRO A 141 1.83 17.80 1.20
N VAL A 142 1.75 16.51 1.53
CA VAL A 142 2.14 16.00 2.85
C VAL A 142 3.25 14.96 2.71
N TYR A 143 4.34 15.16 3.44
CA TYR A 143 5.25 14.07 3.78
C TYR A 143 4.66 13.28 4.95
N GLN A 144 4.51 11.98 4.76
CA GLN A 144 4.26 11.04 5.85
C GLN A 144 5.55 10.23 6.05
N VAL A 145 6.18 10.43 7.21
CA VAL A 145 7.41 9.73 7.59
C VAL A 145 7.06 8.73 8.68
N THR A 146 7.22 7.45 8.38
CA THR A 146 6.93 6.35 9.30
C THR A 146 8.23 5.66 9.71
N PHE A 147 8.51 5.63 11.01
CA PHE A 147 9.61 4.89 11.61
C PHE A 147 9.16 3.46 11.87
N GLU A 148 9.60 2.54 11.02
CA GLU A 148 9.29 1.11 11.08
C GLU A 148 10.44 0.33 11.71
N LEU A 149 10.15 -0.68 12.54
CA LEU A 149 11.19 -1.57 13.04
C LEU A 149 11.92 -2.27 11.89
N GLU A 150 13.25 -2.35 11.97
CA GLU A 150 14.06 -3.09 11.00
C GLU A 150 13.71 -4.59 11.03
N ASP A 151 13.59 -5.15 12.23
CA ASP A 151 13.31 -6.56 12.48
C ASP A 151 11.85 -6.77 12.89
N MET A 152 11.01 -7.19 11.92
CA MET A 152 9.58 -7.40 12.10
C MET A 152 9.23 -8.80 12.66
N THR A 153 9.98 -9.32 13.64
CA THR A 153 9.93 -10.76 13.98
C THR A 153 8.84 -11.22 14.93
N GLU A 154 8.19 -10.40 15.78
CA GLU A 154 6.86 -10.67 16.37
C GLU A 154 6.46 -9.69 17.50
N ALA A 155 5.14 -9.48 17.63
CA ALA A 155 4.38 -9.07 18.82
C ALA A 155 4.36 -7.61 19.31
N GLN A 156 5.18 -6.70 18.79
CA GLN A 156 5.07 -5.27 19.11
C GLN A 156 4.99 -4.47 17.81
N LEU A 157 3.78 -4.01 17.47
CA LEU A 157 3.62 -2.91 16.51
C LEU A 157 4.10 -1.65 17.24
N GLU A 158 5.41 -1.40 17.22
CA GLU A 158 5.98 -0.11 17.57
C GLU A 158 6.30 0.58 16.25
N GLY A 159 5.59 1.66 15.98
CA GLY A 159 5.78 2.46 14.78
C GLY A 159 5.31 3.87 15.07
N TYR A 160 6.06 4.85 14.57
CA TYR A 160 5.76 6.26 14.75
C TYR A 160 5.59 6.90 13.39
N THR A 161 4.49 7.60 13.18
CA THR A 161 4.26 8.34 11.93
C THR A 161 4.16 9.83 12.23
N VAL A 162 4.82 10.63 11.41
CA VAL A 162 4.72 12.09 11.44
C VAL A 162 4.25 12.57 10.06
N CYS A 163 3.17 13.35 10.04
CA CYS A 163 2.67 14.04 8.86
C CYS A 163 3.15 15.49 8.88
N ILE A 164 3.78 15.92 7.79
CA ILE A 164 4.41 17.23 7.65
C ILE A 164 3.89 17.88 6.37
N ASN A 165 3.38 19.11 6.47
CA ASN A 165 3.08 19.91 5.30
C ASN A 165 4.39 20.21 4.55
N ALA A 166 4.50 19.73 3.31
CA ALA A 166 5.74 19.80 2.55
C ALA A 166 6.09 21.23 2.09
N ARG A 167 5.14 22.17 2.05
CA ARG A 167 5.41 23.57 1.71
C ARG A 167 6.03 24.34 2.86
N THR A 168 5.61 24.03 4.09
CA THR A 168 5.94 24.84 5.27
C THR A 168 6.88 24.16 6.25
N GLY A 169 6.98 22.82 6.22
CA GLY A 169 7.64 22.02 7.25
C GLY A 169 6.86 21.94 8.56
N GLU A 170 5.60 22.39 8.58
CA GLU A 170 4.73 22.28 9.76
C GLU A 170 4.26 20.85 9.98
N VAL A 171 4.42 20.34 11.20
CA VAL A 171 3.87 19.04 11.60
C VAL A 171 2.36 19.19 11.80
N THR A 172 1.59 18.43 11.04
CA THR A 172 0.13 18.46 11.12
C THR A 172 -0.41 17.38 12.05
N GLU A 173 0.17 16.18 12.01
CA GLU A 173 -0.31 15.01 12.76
C GLU A 173 0.85 14.10 13.17
N THR A 174 0.67 13.39 14.28
CA THR A 174 1.61 12.37 14.77
C THR A 174 0.83 11.16 15.29
N TYR A 175 1.25 9.96 14.93
CA TYR A 175 0.61 8.71 15.36
C TYR A 175 1.66 7.76 15.95
N SER A 176 1.23 6.95 16.90
CA SER A 176 1.97 5.76 17.32
C SER A 176 1.06 4.56 17.30
N ALA A 177 1.60 3.39 16.98
CA ALA A 177 0.84 2.14 16.95
C ALA A 177 0.22 1.75 18.31
N GLU A 178 0.68 2.32 19.44
CA GLU A 178 0.01 2.21 20.75
C GLU A 178 -1.27 3.06 20.86
N THR A 179 -1.32 4.22 20.19
CA THR A 179 -2.41 5.19 20.37
C THR A 179 -3.71 4.75 19.69
N ASP A 180 -3.63 3.88 18.67
CA ASP A 180 -4.78 3.34 17.93
C ASP A 180 -5.32 2.01 18.50
N ALA A 181 -4.71 1.47 19.56
CA ALA A 181 -5.18 0.25 20.24
C ALA A 181 -6.35 0.48 21.21
N VAL A 182 -6.84 1.72 21.34
CA VAL A 182 -7.98 2.10 22.19
C VAL A 182 -9.06 2.77 21.33
N GLY A 183 -9.75 1.96 20.52
CA GLY A 183 -10.95 2.34 19.76
C GLY A 183 -12.02 1.27 19.84
#